data_AF-A0A7Y2ZI13-F1
#
_entry.id   AF-A0A7Y2ZI13-F1
#
_cell.length_a   1.000
_cell.length_b   1.000
_cell.length_c   1.000
_cell.angle_alpha   90.00
_cell.angle_beta   90.00
_cell.angle_gamma   90.00
#
_symmetry.space_group_name_H-M   'P 1'
#
loop_
_entity.id
_entity.type
_entity.pdbx_description
1 polymer ?
#
loop_
_entity_poly.entity_id
_entity_poly.type
_entity_poly.pdbx_seq_one_letter_code
_entity_poly.pdbx_strand_id
1 'polypeptide(L)'
;MTTVQAEKIARRKLSLLQLAQELGNVSKACKIVGYSRQQFYEIRRNFQLYGADGLMDQLPGAKAPHPNRVSDAVEKAILDHGLEHPTHGAQRVADELMLRGIQV
;
A
#
# COMPACT_ATOMS: atom_id res chain seq x y z
N MET A 1 -6.12 9.31 1.78
CA MET A 1 -6.05 10.40 0.78
C MET A 1 -7.45 10.96 0.57
N THR A 2 -7.63 12.27 0.59
CA THR A 2 -8.92 12.88 0.23
C THR A 2 -9.17 12.68 -1.27
N THR A 3 -10.43 12.45 -1.66
CA THR A 3 -10.85 12.17 -3.05
C THR A 3 -10.32 13.22 -4.06
N VAL A 4 -10.35 14.49 -3.65
CA VAL A 4 -9.87 15.64 -4.43
C VAL A 4 -8.37 15.55 -4.79
N GLN A 5 -7.54 15.03 -3.89
CA GLN A 5 -6.10 14.92 -4.13
C GLN A 5 -5.78 13.82 -5.15
N ALA A 6 -6.50 12.70 -5.09
CA ALA A 6 -6.34 11.58 -6.02
C ALA A 6 -6.73 11.98 -7.45
N GLU A 7 -7.84 12.70 -7.62
CA GLU A 7 -8.29 13.23 -8.92
C GLU A 7 -7.27 14.18 -9.56
N LYS A 8 -6.67 15.07 -8.74
CA LYS A 8 -5.65 16.01 -9.22
C LYS A 8 -4.40 15.27 -9.71
N ILE A 9 -3.99 14.21 -9.03
CA ILE A 9 -2.86 13.36 -9.44
C ILE A 9 -3.19 12.62 -10.73
N ALA A 10 -4.36 12.00 -10.82
CA ALA A 10 -4.81 11.28 -12.01
C ALA A 10 -4.84 12.21 -13.23
N ARG A 11 -5.38 13.43 -13.08
CA ARG A 11 -5.40 14.45 -14.14
C ARG A 11 -4.00 14.86 -14.58
N ARG A 12 -3.06 15.02 -13.65
CA ARG A 12 -1.66 15.37 -13.98
C ARG A 12 -0.98 14.26 -14.79
N LYS A 13 -1.19 12.99 -14.41
CA LYS A 13 -0.65 11.85 -15.16
C LYS A 13 -1.28 11.69 -16.54
N LEU A 14 -2.59 11.93 -16.66
CA LEU A 14 -3.27 11.94 -17.96
C LEU A 14 -2.68 13.02 -18.88
N SER A 15 -2.48 14.24 -18.36
CA SER A 15 -1.86 15.34 -19.10
C SER A 15 -0.43 15.02 -19.56
N LEU A 16 0.36 14.30 -18.76
CA LEU A 16 1.69 13.83 -19.16
C LEU A 16 1.63 12.90 -20.38
N LEU A 17 0.69 11.95 -20.40
CA LEU A 17 0.52 11.02 -21.52
C LEU A 17 0.09 11.76 -22.79
N GLN A 18 -0.86 12.69 -22.68
CA GLN A 18 -1.33 13.51 -23.80
C GLN A 18 -0.21 14.40 -24.36
N LEU A 19 0.54 15.09 -23.49
CA LEU A 19 1.66 15.95 -23.90
C LEU A 19 2.75 15.15 -24.62
N ALA A 20 3.03 13.92 -24.17
CA ALA A 20 3.98 13.05 -24.85
C ALA A 20 3.51 12.64 -26.25
N GLN A 21 2.20 12.46 -26.45
CA GLN A 21 1.60 12.15 -27.74
C GLN A 21 1.66 13.36 -28.69
N GLU A 22 1.32 14.56 -28.21
CA GLU A 22 1.37 15.81 -28.99
C GLU A 22 2.79 16.17 -29.43
N LEU A 23 3.77 16.02 -28.53
CA LEU A 23 5.17 16.33 -28.83
C LEU A 23 5.88 15.24 -29.64
N GLY A 24 5.34 14.02 -29.69
CA GLY A 24 6.04 12.84 -30.21
C GLY A 24 7.34 12.50 -29.47
N ASN A 25 7.58 13.09 -28.29
CA ASN A 25 8.85 12.96 -27.56
C ASN A 25 8.62 12.85 -26.05
N VAL A 26 8.73 11.61 -25.56
CA VAL A 26 8.56 11.26 -24.14
C VAL A 26 9.58 11.97 -23.25
N SER A 27 10.84 12.04 -23.66
CA SER A 27 11.90 12.65 -22.84
C SER A 27 11.66 14.15 -22.62
N LYS A 28 11.17 14.85 -23.65
CA LYS A 28 10.84 16.27 -23.57
C LYS A 28 9.60 16.51 -22.69
N ALA A 29 8.55 15.70 -22.86
CA ALA A 29 7.35 15.78 -22.02
C ALA A 29 7.67 15.54 -20.54
N CYS A 30 8.46 14.51 -20.23
CA CYS A 30 8.91 14.19 -18.87
C CYS A 30 9.70 15.34 -18.22
N LYS A 31 10.59 16.01 -18.98
CA LYS A 31 11.34 17.18 -18.50
C LYS A 31 10.44 18.37 -18.17
N ILE A 32 9.40 18.61 -18.98
CA ILE A 32 8.46 19.73 -18.77
C ILE A 32 7.58 19.49 -17.54
N VAL A 33 7.02 18.28 -17.40
CA VAL A 33 6.04 17.97 -16.34
C VAL A 33 6.73 17.63 -15.00
N GLY A 34 8.00 17.22 -15.05
CA GLY A 34 8.81 16.86 -13.88
C GLY A 34 8.68 15.39 -13.45
N TYR A 35 8.55 14.47 -14.41
CA TYR A 35 8.54 13.02 -14.15
C TYR A 35 9.80 12.35 -14.70
N SER A 36 10.20 11.23 -14.10
CA SER A 36 11.24 10.39 -14.68
C SER A 36 10.69 9.60 -15.88
N ARG A 37 11.58 9.19 -16.79
CA ARG A 37 11.18 8.33 -17.91
C ARG A 37 10.66 6.98 -17.45
N GLN A 38 11.19 6.45 -16.35
CA GLN A 38 10.71 5.19 -15.76
C GLN A 38 9.26 5.34 -15.31
N GLN A 39 8.96 6.41 -14.55
CA GLN A 39 7.60 6.69 -14.09
C GLN A 39 6.62 6.84 -15.25
N PHE A 40 7.04 7.48 -16.35
CA PHE A 40 6.20 7.59 -17.55
C PHE A 40 5.77 6.21 -18.08
N TYR A 41 6.70 5.26 -18.18
CA TYR A 41 6.38 3.93 -18.70
C TYR A 41 5.52 3.12 -17.72
N GLU A 42 5.72 3.28 -16.41
CA GLU A 42 4.84 2.69 -15.39
C GLU A 42 3.42 3.25 -15.49
N ILE A 43 3.28 4.57 -15.59
CA ILE A 43 1.99 5.26 -15.75
C ILE A 43 1.30 4.81 -17.04
N ARG A 44 2.04 4.75 -18.17
CA ARG A 44 1.51 4.30 -19.46
C ARG A 44 1.02 2.85 -19.38
N ARG A 45 1.81 1.97 -18.76
CA ARG A 45 1.44 0.56 -18.56
C ARG A 45 0.17 0.43 -17.72
N ASN A 46 0.08 1.17 -16.61
CA ASN A 46 -1.08 1.12 -15.74
C ASN A 46 -2.34 1.66 -16.44
N PHE A 47 -2.21 2.72 -17.24
CA PHE A 47 -3.30 3.26 -18.05
C PHE A 47 -3.78 2.25 -19.11
N GLN A 48 -2.86 1.52 -19.75
CA GLN A 48 -3.21 0.48 -20.71
C GLN A 48 -3.90 -0.74 -20.08
N LEU A 49 -3.52 -1.11 -18.86
CA LEU A 49 -4.09 -2.28 -18.16
C LEU A 49 -5.41 -1.99 -17.46
N TYR A 50 -5.54 -0.80 -16.84
CA TYR A 50 -6.64 -0.47 -15.93
C TYR A 50 -7.40 0.80 -16.33
N GLY A 51 -7.09 1.40 -17.48
CA GLY A 51 -7.75 2.63 -17.95
C GLY A 51 -7.51 3.82 -17.00
N ALA A 52 -8.56 4.63 -16.83
CA ALA A 52 -8.51 5.82 -15.96
C ALA A 52 -8.20 5.48 -14.50
N ASP A 53 -8.68 4.34 -14.00
CA ASP A 53 -8.46 3.88 -12.63
C ASP A 53 -6.98 3.54 -12.36
N GLY A 54 -6.22 3.17 -13.41
CA GLY A 54 -4.79 2.92 -13.33
C GLY A 54 -3.93 4.16 -13.11
N LEU A 55 -4.49 5.36 -13.26
CA LEU A 55 -3.79 6.62 -12.99
C LEU A 55 -3.85 7.02 -11.52
N MET A 56 -4.75 6.42 -10.74
CA MET A 56 -4.78 6.61 -9.29
C MET A 56 -3.47 6.06 -8.69
N ASP A 57 -2.89 6.79 -7.73
CA ASP A 57 -1.78 6.24 -6.95
C ASP A 57 -2.31 5.09 -6.09
N GLN A 58 -2.01 3.87 -6.50
CA GLN A 58 -2.13 2.70 -5.64
C GLN A 58 -1.08 2.88 -4.55
N LEU A 59 -1.50 3.10 -3.29
CA LEU A 59 -0.58 3.18 -2.17
C LEU A 59 0.31 1.92 -2.19
N PRO A 60 1.64 2.06 -2.25
CA PRO A 60 2.53 0.94 -2.04
C PRO A 60 2.34 0.51 -0.58
N GLY A 61 1.75 -0.65 -0.37
CA GLY A 61 1.47 -1.19 0.95
C GLY A 61 1.13 -2.67 0.84
N ALA A 62 1.33 -3.40 1.94
CA ALA A 62 0.91 -4.79 2.04
C ALA A 62 -0.61 -4.86 1.80
N LYS A 63 -1.02 -5.37 0.63
CA LYS A 63 -2.43 -5.50 0.25
C LYS A 63 -3.17 -6.57 1.07
N ALA A 64 -2.42 -7.37 1.82
CA ALA A 64 -2.95 -8.44 2.64
C ALA A 64 -2.20 -8.49 3.99
N PRO A 65 -2.83 -9.03 5.04
CA PRO A 65 -2.13 -9.35 6.27
C PRO A 65 -0.95 -10.29 5.98
N HIS A 66 0.11 -10.19 6.77
CA HIS A 66 1.26 -11.09 6.66
C HIS A 66 0.78 -12.56 6.71
N PRO A 67 1.35 -13.49 5.92
CA PRO A 67 0.93 -14.90 5.91
C PRO A 67 0.92 -15.56 7.29
N ASN A 68 1.80 -15.11 8.19
CA ASN A 68 1.89 -15.60 9.57
C ASN A 68 1.10 -14.73 10.57
N ARG A 69 0.14 -13.92 10.11
CA ARG A 69 -0.69 -13.14 11.03
C ARG A 69 -1.61 -14.10 11.80
N VAL A 70 -1.51 -14.05 13.12
CA VAL A 70 -2.41 -14.80 14.02
C VAL A 70 -3.84 -14.28 13.90
N SER A 71 -4.82 -15.12 14.22
CA SER A 71 -6.22 -14.70 14.21
C SER A 71 -6.48 -13.58 15.24
N ASP A 72 -7.48 -12.74 14.98
CA ASP A 72 -7.86 -11.62 15.87
C ASP A 72 -8.16 -12.10 17.30
N ALA A 73 -8.68 -13.32 17.47
CA ALA A 73 -8.93 -13.93 18.77
C ALA A 73 -7.63 -14.19 19.55
N VAL A 74 -6.60 -14.68 18.87
CA VAL A 74 -5.27 -14.92 19.45
C VAL A 74 -4.58 -13.59 19.76
N GLU A 75 -4.63 -12.62 18.83
CA GLU A 75 -4.10 -11.27 19.05
C GLU A 75 -4.71 -10.63 20.30
N LYS A 76 -6.05 -10.70 20.44
CA LYS A 76 -6.76 -10.19 21.61
C LYS A 76 -6.33 -10.88 22.90
N ALA A 77 -6.23 -12.22 22.91
CA ALA A 77 -5.83 -12.97 24.10
C ALA A 77 -4.42 -12.59 24.60
N ILE A 78 -3.48 -12.34 23.67
CA ILE A 78 -2.13 -11.87 24.01
C ILE A 78 -2.18 -10.47 24.64
N LEU A 79 -2.94 -9.55 24.04
CA LEU A 79 -3.07 -8.18 24.52
C LEU A 79 -3.72 -8.14 25.91
N ASP A 80 -4.82 -8.86 26.10
CA ASP A 80 -5.53 -8.93 27.38
C ASP A 80 -4.62 -9.49 28.48
N HIS A 81 -3.87 -10.57 28.21
CA HIS A 81 -2.92 -11.13 29.18
C HIS A 81 -1.75 -10.19 29.49
N GLY A 82 -1.24 -9.46 28.50
CA GLY A 82 -0.20 -8.45 28.72
C GLY A 82 -0.67 -7.26 29.57
N LEU A 83 -1.94 -6.88 29.45
CA LEU A 83 -2.56 -5.85 30.29
C LEU A 83 -2.81 -6.35 31.72
N GLU A 84 -3.22 -7.61 31.89
CA GLU A 84 -3.40 -8.24 33.19
C GLU A 84 -2.07 -8.47 33.93
N HIS A 85 -1.02 -8.82 33.19
CA HIS A 85 0.30 -9.16 33.74
C HIS A 85 1.45 -8.43 33.03
N PRO A 86 1.67 -7.12 33.31
CA PRO A 86 2.66 -6.31 32.60
C PRO A 86 4.12 -6.76 32.73
N THR A 87 4.43 -7.60 33.73
CA THR A 87 5.79 -8.12 33.98
C THR A 87 6.07 -9.44 33.25
N HIS A 88 5.07 -10.08 32.64
CA HIS A 88 5.25 -11.34 31.94
C HIS A 88 5.88 -11.12 30.56
N GLY A 89 7.04 -11.76 30.32
CA GLY A 89 7.68 -11.78 29.01
C GLY A 89 7.01 -12.72 28.02
N ALA A 90 7.34 -12.58 26.74
CA ALA A 90 6.68 -13.28 25.63
C ALA A 90 6.59 -14.82 25.81
N GLN A 91 7.66 -15.46 26.30
CA GLN A 91 7.64 -16.91 26.56
C GLN A 91 6.58 -17.30 27.59
N ARG A 92 6.49 -16.55 28.69
CA ARG A 92 5.52 -16.80 29.75
C ARG A 92 4.09 -16.54 29.29
N VAL A 93 3.88 -15.54 28.42
CA VAL A 93 2.57 -15.31 27.78
C VAL A 93 2.18 -16.51 26.91
N ALA A 94 3.10 -17.03 26.09
CA ALA A 94 2.85 -18.20 25.26
C ALA A 94 2.50 -19.45 26.09
N ASP A 95 3.28 -19.72 27.15
CA ASP A 95 3.04 -20.87 28.03
C ASP A 95 1.66 -20.77 28.74
N GLU A 96 1.30 -19.59 29.25
CA GLU A 96 0.01 -19.34 29.92
C GLU A 96 -1.18 -19.44 28.94
N LEU A 97 -1.02 -18.92 27.72
CA LEU A 97 -2.05 -19.04 26.68
C LEU A 97 -2.20 -20.49 26.20
N MET A 98 -1.11 -21.25 26.15
CA MET A 98 -1.14 -22.68 25.82
C MET A 98 -1.90 -23.49 26.88
N LEU A 99 -1.75 -23.15 28.17
CA LEU A 99 -2.55 -23.74 29.25
C LEU A 99 -4.05 -23.42 29.13
N ARG A 100 -4.40 -22.27 28.53
CA ARG A 100 -5.78 -21.89 28.19
C ARG A 100 -6.29 -22.50 26.87
N GLY A 101 -5.49 -23.35 26.22
CA GLY A 101 -5.81 -24.00 24.95
C GLY A 101 -5.65 -23.11 23.71
N ILE A 102 -4.98 -21.96 23.85
CA ILE A 102 -4.74 -21.00 22.77
C ILE A 102 -3.30 -21.20 22.28
N GLN A 103 -3.14 -21.66 21.03
CA GLN A 103 -1.83 -21.81 20.40
C GLN A 103 -1.41 -20.50 19.74
N VAL A 104 -0.20 -20.04 20.06
CA VAL A 104 0.37 -18.75 19.63
C VAL A 104 1.71 -18.97 18.95
#